data_AF-A0A925VIP3-F1
#
_entry.id   AF-A0A925VIP3-F1
#
_cell.length_a   1.000
_cell.length_b   1.000
_cell.length_c   1.000
_cell.angle_alpha   90.00
_cell.angle_beta   90.00
_cell.angle_gamma   90.00
#
_symmetry.space_group_name_H-M   'P 1'
#
loop_
_entity.id
_entity.type
_entity.pdbx_description
1 polymer ?
#
loop_
_entity_poly.entity_id
_entity_poly.type
_entity_poly.pdbx_seq_one_letter_code
_entity_poly.pdbx_strand_id
1 'polypeptide(L)'
;QRQNLNDIEQARAFARLRGHIQEQRGKVGEGELDEATGKAVGLAARTVRRYLALLDLPDEVQQLIRRGDLSVTQAQHLRRINSPRTQIDLARFAVEEGMSAAELSKLASYFAANPNLTLETALQALEQGQQLATEPRPEVSVSGGPLAKTTISSVDRDEKEDYWEDENEVKEIDEGGYLSVDDDTVENQPANKARVFRIRSLDQMVDETDRLSRAYAEGDLVKWVKSDTGAPFKVRLLVKQLDTLTRALRDLAQQQGWEGEE
;
A
#
# COMPACT_ATOMS: atom_id res chain seq x y z
N GLN A 1 -32.87 4.32 5.13
CA GLN A 1 -31.57 4.49 4.45
C GLN A 1 -30.59 3.47 5.03
N ARG A 2 -30.04 2.58 4.21
CA ARG A 2 -28.90 1.75 4.64
C ARG A 2 -27.66 2.65 4.54
N GLN A 3 -27.08 3.04 5.68
CA GLN A 3 -25.74 3.62 5.65
C GLN A 3 -24.82 2.53 5.11
N ASN A 4 -24.08 2.84 4.05
CA ASN A 4 -23.03 1.94 3.58
C ASN A 4 -22.03 1.76 4.71
N LEU A 5 -21.72 0.51 5.03
CA LEU A 5 -20.78 0.16 6.09
C LEU A 5 -19.42 0.76 5.78
N ASN A 6 -18.80 1.33 6.81
CA ASN A 6 -17.40 1.72 6.75
C ASN A 6 -16.48 0.50 6.50
N ASP A 7 -15.30 0.68 5.92
CA ASP A 7 -14.32 -0.40 5.69
C ASP A 7 -14.02 -1.23 6.96
N ILE A 8 -13.92 -0.58 8.13
CA ILE A 8 -13.73 -1.28 9.41
C ILE A 8 -14.99 -2.05 9.85
N GLU A 9 -16.18 -1.52 9.57
CA GLU A 9 -17.42 -2.22 9.88
C GLU A 9 -17.66 -3.41 8.96
N GLN A 10 -17.25 -3.30 7.69
CA GLN A 10 -17.22 -4.39 6.73
C GLN A 10 -16.26 -5.50 7.19
N ALA A 11 -15.05 -5.13 7.64
CA ALA A 11 -14.11 -6.08 8.23
C ALA A 11 -14.71 -6.80 9.44
N ARG A 12 -15.36 -6.08 10.36
CA ARG A 12 -16.06 -6.67 11.51
C ARG A 12 -17.23 -7.57 11.09
N ALA A 13 -17.96 -7.22 10.02
CA ALA A 13 -19.03 -8.05 9.48
C ALA A 13 -18.49 -9.36 8.91
N PHE A 14 -17.37 -9.32 8.19
CA PHE A 14 -16.68 -10.52 7.72
C PHE A 14 -16.19 -11.39 8.88
N ALA A 15 -15.64 -10.79 9.94
CA ALA A 15 -15.18 -11.54 11.11
C ALA A 15 -16.33 -12.29 11.79
N ARG A 16 -17.50 -11.64 11.96
CA ARG A 16 -18.71 -12.29 12.51
C ARG A 16 -19.21 -13.43 11.61
N LEU A 17 -19.28 -13.19 10.30
CA LEU A 17 -19.70 -14.21 9.34
C LEU A 17 -18.76 -15.41 9.33
N ARG A 18 -17.44 -15.16 9.36
CA ARG A 18 -16.40 -16.19 9.45
C ARG A 18 -16.57 -17.05 10.71
N GLY A 19 -16.82 -16.41 11.85
CA GLY A 19 -17.11 -17.09 13.12
C GLY A 19 -18.34 -17.99 13.05
N HIS A 20 -19.45 -17.50 12.51
CA HIS A 20 -20.67 -18.32 12.33
C HIS A 20 -20.47 -19.51 11.39
N ILE A 21 -19.70 -19.34 10.31
CA ILE A 21 -19.37 -20.44 9.40
C ILE A 21 -18.51 -21.48 10.12
N GLN A 22 -17.54 -21.05 10.92
CA GLN A 22 -16.70 -21.93 11.72
C GLN A 22 -17.51 -22.72 12.76
N GLU A 23 -18.48 -22.08 13.42
CA GLU A 23 -19.41 -22.76 14.34
C GLU A 23 -20.25 -23.84 13.64
N GLN A 24 -20.72 -23.57 12.41
CA GLN A 24 -21.56 -24.50 11.65
C GLN A 24 -20.77 -25.67 11.04
N ARG A 25 -19.54 -25.42 10.58
CA ARG A 25 -18.71 -26.41 9.87
C ARG A 25 -17.72 -27.13 10.76
N GLY A 26 -17.49 -26.65 11.98
CA GLY A 26 -16.46 -27.15 12.88
C GLY A 26 -15.07 -26.61 12.53
N LYS A 27 -14.02 -27.32 12.97
CA LYS A 27 -12.63 -26.92 12.72
C LYS A 27 -12.26 -27.18 11.25
N VAL A 28 -12.26 -26.11 10.46
CA VAL A 28 -11.75 -26.05 9.08
C VAL A 28 -10.55 -25.09 9.01
N GLY A 29 -9.72 -25.21 7.98
CA GLY A 29 -8.55 -24.35 7.80
C GLY A 29 -8.93 -22.89 7.51
N GLU A 30 -8.04 -21.94 7.84
CA GLU A 30 -8.32 -20.51 7.66
C GLU A 30 -8.61 -20.13 6.19
N GLY A 31 -7.89 -20.73 5.23
CA GLY A 31 -8.12 -20.50 3.81
C GLY A 31 -9.52 -20.92 3.35
N GLU A 32 -10.03 -22.05 3.85
CA GLU A 32 -11.38 -22.53 3.54
C GLU A 32 -12.45 -21.63 4.18
N LEU A 33 -12.20 -21.13 5.39
CA LEU A 33 -13.07 -20.16 6.06
C LEU A 33 -13.16 -18.85 5.28
N ASP A 34 -12.02 -18.33 4.80
CA ASP A 34 -11.97 -17.12 4.00
C ASP A 34 -12.72 -17.32 2.66
N GLU A 35 -12.57 -18.49 2.02
CA GLU A 35 -13.30 -18.84 0.79
C GLU A 35 -14.80 -18.95 1.02
N ALA A 36 -15.23 -19.66 2.06
CA ALA A 36 -16.64 -19.79 2.41
C ALA A 36 -17.27 -18.43 2.76
N THR A 37 -16.55 -17.59 3.51
CA THR A 37 -16.96 -16.23 3.85
C THR A 37 -17.09 -15.38 2.58
N GLY A 38 -16.09 -15.44 1.70
CA GLY A 38 -16.08 -14.74 0.42
C GLY A 38 -17.25 -15.14 -0.48
N LYS A 39 -17.50 -16.44 -0.61
CA LYS A 39 -18.64 -16.99 -1.37
C LYS A 39 -19.98 -16.47 -0.85
N ALA A 40 -20.14 -16.35 0.46
CA ALA A 40 -21.37 -15.85 1.08
C ALA A 40 -21.62 -14.34 0.83
N VAL A 41 -20.57 -13.56 0.58
CA VAL A 41 -20.67 -12.10 0.33
C VAL A 41 -20.34 -11.68 -1.11
N GLY A 42 -20.11 -12.65 -2.01
CA GLY A 42 -19.77 -12.39 -3.41
C GLY A 42 -18.37 -11.80 -3.63
N LEU A 43 -17.41 -12.12 -2.76
CA LEU A 43 -16.02 -11.64 -2.85
C LEU A 43 -15.02 -12.80 -2.90
N ALA A 44 -13.84 -12.54 -3.44
CA ALA A 44 -12.73 -13.51 -3.39
C ALA A 44 -12.19 -13.66 -1.96
N ALA A 45 -11.72 -14.85 -1.60
CA ALA A 45 -11.11 -15.16 -0.29
C ALA A 45 -10.01 -14.15 0.08
N ARG A 46 -9.15 -13.79 -0.88
CA ARG A 46 -8.09 -12.79 -0.70
C ARG A 46 -8.62 -11.42 -0.25
N THR A 47 -9.80 -11.01 -0.74
CA THR A 47 -10.42 -9.74 -0.37
C THR A 47 -10.91 -9.81 1.06
N VAL A 48 -11.56 -10.92 1.44
CA VAL A 48 -11.99 -11.15 2.83
C VAL A 48 -10.80 -11.08 3.78
N ARG A 49 -9.73 -11.82 3.49
CA ARG A 49 -8.49 -11.80 4.30
C ARG A 49 -7.92 -10.40 4.44
N ARG A 50 -7.87 -9.63 3.35
CA ARG A 50 -7.41 -8.23 3.36
C ARG A 50 -8.22 -7.36 4.32
N TYR A 51 -9.54 -7.50 4.34
CA TYR A 51 -10.38 -6.74 5.27
C TYR A 51 -10.21 -7.23 6.72
N LEU A 52 -10.19 -8.54 6.95
CA LEU A 52 -9.98 -9.11 8.29
C LEU A 52 -8.66 -8.64 8.91
N ALA A 53 -7.60 -8.60 8.11
CA ALA A 53 -6.28 -8.09 8.45
C ALA A 53 -6.29 -6.66 9.01
N LEU A 54 -7.27 -5.81 8.65
CA LEU A 54 -7.38 -4.46 9.19
C LEU A 54 -7.73 -4.44 10.68
N LEU A 55 -8.34 -5.52 11.19
CA LEU A 55 -8.72 -5.62 12.60
C LEU A 55 -7.52 -5.88 13.52
N ASP A 56 -6.38 -6.29 12.95
CA ASP A 56 -5.13 -6.48 13.68
C ASP A 56 -4.37 -5.17 13.90
N LEU A 57 -4.76 -4.10 13.20
CA LEU A 57 -4.12 -2.79 13.34
C LEU A 57 -4.53 -2.12 14.65
N PRO A 58 -3.70 -1.22 15.22
CA PRO A 58 -4.04 -0.48 16.43
C PRO A 58 -5.32 0.33 16.27
N ASP A 59 -6.06 0.51 17.36
CA ASP A 59 -7.36 1.19 17.37
C ASP A 59 -7.32 2.58 16.72
N GLU A 60 -6.23 3.32 16.90
CA GLU A 60 -6.05 4.64 16.32
C GLU A 60 -5.93 4.58 14.78
N VAL A 61 -5.20 3.59 14.25
CA VAL A 61 -5.12 3.35 12.81
C VAL A 61 -6.48 2.93 12.27
N GLN A 62 -7.20 2.06 12.97
CA GLN A 62 -8.58 1.72 12.62
C GLN A 62 -9.51 2.94 12.64
N GLN A 63 -9.30 3.90 13.56
CA GLN A 63 -10.07 5.14 13.59
C GLN A 63 -9.77 6.04 12.38
N LEU A 64 -8.52 6.14 11.93
CA LEU A 64 -8.17 6.88 10.72
C LEU A 64 -8.84 6.28 9.49
N ILE A 65 -8.84 4.95 9.36
CA ILE A 65 -9.58 4.24 8.30
C ILE A 65 -11.08 4.53 8.42
N ARG A 66 -11.62 4.49 9.64
CA ARG A 66 -13.05 4.77 9.89
C ARG A 66 -13.44 6.19 9.52
N ARG A 67 -12.58 7.19 9.73
CA ARG A 67 -12.87 8.58 9.34
C ARG A 67 -12.69 8.81 7.84
N GLY A 68 -12.19 7.80 7.14
CA GLY A 68 -11.79 7.85 5.75
C GLY A 68 -10.35 8.28 5.59
N ASP A 69 -9.73 8.99 6.55
CA ASP A 69 -8.43 9.64 6.42
C ASP A 69 -7.28 8.72 5.93
N LEU A 70 -7.37 7.41 6.16
CA LEU A 70 -6.46 6.40 5.62
C LEU A 70 -7.22 5.35 4.79
N SER A 71 -6.81 5.12 3.54
CA SER A 71 -7.41 4.08 2.71
C SER A 71 -7.03 2.65 3.15
N VAL A 72 -7.85 1.66 2.79
CA VAL A 72 -7.55 0.24 3.03
C VAL A 72 -6.18 -0.16 2.47
N THR A 73 -5.84 0.28 1.26
CA THR A 73 -4.56 -0.05 0.61
C THR A 73 -3.38 0.53 1.40
N GLN A 74 -3.47 1.79 1.83
CA GLN A 74 -2.45 2.40 2.70
C GLN A 74 -2.31 1.64 4.02
N ALA A 75 -3.43 1.32 4.66
CA ALA A 75 -3.45 0.59 5.94
C ALA A 75 -2.81 -0.80 5.86
N GLN A 76 -2.93 -1.51 4.73
CA GLN A 76 -2.28 -2.81 4.56
C GLN A 76 -0.76 -2.74 4.71
N HIS A 77 -0.12 -1.68 4.22
CA HIS A 77 1.33 -1.54 4.31
C HIS A 77 1.81 -1.43 5.77
N LEU A 78 1.02 -0.80 6.64
CA LEU A 78 1.35 -0.65 8.06
C LEU A 78 1.45 -1.99 8.80
N ARG A 79 0.71 -3.02 8.38
CA ARG A 79 0.71 -4.33 9.05
C ARG A 79 2.07 -5.03 9.06
N ARG A 80 2.97 -4.66 8.14
CA ARG A 80 4.33 -5.21 8.07
C ARG A 80 5.24 -4.70 9.21
N ILE A 81 4.83 -3.64 9.89
CA ILE A 81 5.60 -3.03 10.98
C ILE A 81 5.20 -3.74 12.29
N ASN A 82 6.18 -4.30 13.00
CA ASN A 82 5.91 -5.04 14.23
C ASN A 82 5.49 -4.14 15.41
N SER A 83 6.00 -2.90 15.46
CA SER A 83 5.75 -1.96 16.55
C SER A 83 4.40 -1.24 16.36
N PRO A 84 3.42 -1.42 17.26
CA PRO A 84 2.13 -0.71 17.20
C PRO A 84 2.30 0.81 17.26
N ARG A 85 3.28 1.31 18.02
CA ARG A 85 3.58 2.73 18.11
C ARG A 85 4.06 3.28 16.77
N THR A 86 4.97 2.58 16.10
CA THR A 86 5.49 2.98 14.78
C THR A 86 4.39 2.93 13.72
N GLN A 87 3.48 1.96 13.78
CA GLN A 87 2.29 1.91 12.92
C GLN A 87 1.42 3.17 13.07
N ILE A 88 1.16 3.58 14.32
CA ILE A 88 0.37 4.78 14.64
C ILE A 88 1.06 6.05 14.14
N ASP A 89 2.34 6.23 14.49
CA ASP A 89 3.10 7.43 14.15
C ASP A 89 3.19 7.59 12.62
N LEU A 90 3.51 6.51 11.90
CA LEU A 90 3.58 6.53 10.45
C LEU A 90 2.20 6.73 9.80
N ALA A 91 1.12 6.18 10.36
CA ALA A 91 -0.23 6.42 9.87
C ALA A 91 -0.63 7.90 9.98
N ARG A 92 -0.35 8.54 11.13
CA ARG A 92 -0.62 9.97 11.35
C ARG A 92 0.16 10.82 10.36
N PHE A 93 1.46 10.56 10.23
CA PHE A 93 2.32 11.27 9.29
C PHE A 93 1.85 11.10 7.85
N ALA A 94 1.43 9.90 7.44
CA ALA A 94 0.89 9.66 6.10
C ALA A 94 -0.39 10.47 5.83
N VAL A 95 -1.27 10.60 6.84
CA VAL A 95 -2.48 11.44 6.77
C VAL A 95 -2.11 12.92 6.72
N GLU A 96 -1.15 13.37 7.53
CA GLU A 96 -0.68 14.76 7.63
C GLU A 96 0.06 15.25 6.37
N GLU A 97 0.80 14.38 5.70
CA GLU A 97 1.50 14.69 4.46
C GLU A 97 0.69 14.34 3.19
N GLY A 98 -0.40 13.58 3.34
CA GLY A 98 -1.24 13.19 2.20
C GLY A 98 -0.57 12.18 1.28
N MET A 99 0.23 11.29 1.86
CA MET A 99 1.03 10.34 1.12
C MET A 99 0.19 9.43 0.23
N SER A 100 0.74 9.07 -0.93
CA SER A 100 0.25 7.95 -1.73
C SER A 100 0.48 6.60 -1.04
N ALA A 101 -0.23 5.56 -1.50
CA ALA A 101 0.00 4.19 -1.02
C ALA A 101 1.42 3.70 -1.31
N ALA A 102 2.01 4.14 -2.43
CA ALA A 102 3.36 3.76 -2.82
C ALA A 102 4.43 4.35 -1.89
N GLU A 103 4.30 5.62 -1.51
CA GLU A 103 5.20 6.27 -0.54
C GLU A 103 5.11 5.61 0.84
N LEU A 104 3.88 5.38 1.32
CA LEU A 104 3.67 4.70 2.59
C LEU A 104 4.21 3.26 2.57
N SER A 105 4.07 2.54 1.45
CA SER A 105 4.64 1.20 1.27
C SER A 105 6.16 1.20 1.43
N LYS A 106 6.86 2.16 0.80
CA LYS A 106 8.32 2.29 0.91
C LYS A 106 8.76 2.54 2.36
N LEU A 107 8.11 3.49 3.03
CA LEU A 107 8.42 3.81 4.42
C LEU A 107 8.10 2.63 5.35
N ALA A 108 6.95 1.98 5.17
CA ALA A 108 6.57 0.84 5.98
C ALA A 108 7.56 -0.33 5.84
N SER A 109 8.03 -0.61 4.62
CA SER A 109 9.09 -1.61 4.37
C SER A 109 10.40 -1.22 5.06
N TYR A 110 10.77 0.06 5.05
CA TYR A 110 11.97 0.54 5.74
C TYR A 110 11.87 0.35 7.26
N PHE A 111 10.73 0.67 7.89
CA PHE A 111 10.52 0.42 9.32
C PHE A 111 10.39 -1.05 9.68
N ALA A 112 9.83 -1.88 8.78
CA ALA A 112 9.78 -3.33 8.97
C ALA A 112 11.19 -3.94 8.98
N ALA A 113 12.09 -3.44 8.13
CA ALA A 113 13.50 -3.84 8.10
C ALA A 113 14.32 -3.29 9.29
N ASN A 114 13.87 -2.19 9.90
CA ASN A 114 14.54 -1.53 11.02
C ASN A 114 13.60 -1.39 12.26
N PRO A 115 13.28 -2.48 12.98
CA PRO A 115 12.24 -2.47 14.01
C PRO A 115 12.51 -1.54 15.21
N ASN A 116 13.78 -1.23 15.46
CA ASN A 116 14.20 -0.36 16.58
C ASN A 116 14.19 1.13 16.20
N LEU A 117 13.92 1.46 14.93
CA LEU A 117 13.93 2.83 14.45
C LEU A 117 12.55 3.48 14.68
N THR A 118 12.57 4.67 15.28
CA THR A 118 11.36 5.48 15.45
C THR A 118 11.19 6.44 14.27
N LEU A 119 9.96 6.90 14.03
CA LEU A 119 9.69 7.88 12.98
C LEU A 119 10.46 9.18 13.20
N GLU A 120 10.51 9.66 14.45
CA GLU A 120 11.26 10.87 14.84
C GLU A 120 12.74 10.75 14.48
N THR A 121 13.38 9.62 14.81
CA THR A 121 14.79 9.37 14.46
C THR A 121 15.01 9.30 12.95
N ALA A 122 14.08 8.71 12.20
CA ALA A 122 14.17 8.64 10.74
C ALA A 122 14.03 10.01 10.07
N LEU A 123 13.11 10.86 10.56
CA LEU A 123 12.92 12.22 10.09
C LEU A 123 14.14 13.11 10.40
N GLN A 124 14.68 12.99 11.61
CA GLN A 124 15.89 13.72 12.01
C GLN A 124 17.11 13.33 11.16
N ALA A 125 17.25 12.04 10.80
CA ALA A 125 18.30 11.58 9.91
C ALA A 125 18.15 12.17 8.49
N LEU A 126 16.91 12.28 7.98
CA LEU A 126 16.61 12.93 6.70
C LEU A 126 16.99 14.41 6.71
N GLU A 127 16.61 15.13 7.75
CA GLU A 127 16.88 16.56 7.90
C GLU A 127 18.39 16.85 7.97
N GLN A 128 19.15 15.93 8.57
CA GLN A 128 20.62 16.00 8.63
C GLN A 128 21.31 15.54 7.34
N GLY A 129 20.56 15.26 6.27
CA GLY A 129 21.10 14.86 4.96
C GLY A 129 21.73 13.47 4.94
N GLN A 130 21.45 12.62 5.94
CA GLN A 130 21.87 11.23 5.90
C GLN A 130 20.90 10.45 5.00
N GLN A 131 21.40 10.01 3.84
CA GLN A 131 20.71 9.04 3.01
C GLN A 131 20.34 7.83 3.88
N LEU A 132 19.05 7.56 4.05
CA LEU A 132 18.56 6.35 4.71
C LEU A 132 19.16 5.17 3.96
N ALA A 133 20.16 4.53 4.55
CA ALA A 133 20.79 3.36 3.94
C ALA A 133 19.73 2.26 3.80
N THR A 134 19.36 1.99 2.55
CA THR A 134 18.41 0.95 2.14
C THR A 134 19.00 -0.46 2.17
N GLU A 135 20.22 -0.62 2.69
CA GLU A 135 20.93 -1.88 2.76
C GLU A 135 20.95 -2.40 4.21
N PRO A 136 20.55 -3.66 4.47
CA PRO A 136 20.77 -4.28 5.77
C PRO A 136 22.29 -4.39 5.98
N ARG A 137 22.84 -3.63 6.93
CA ARG A 137 24.25 -3.79 7.31
C ARG A 137 24.44 -5.19 7.91
N PRO A 138 25.37 -6.02 7.41
CA PRO A 138 25.75 -7.23 8.09
C PRO A 138 26.43 -6.85 9.40
N GLU A 139 25.98 -7.45 10.50
CA GLU A 139 26.56 -7.26 11.83
C GLU A 139 28.05 -7.58 11.79
N VAL A 140 28.87 -6.62 12.23
CA VAL A 140 30.32 -6.77 12.35
C VAL A 140 30.58 -7.71 13.53
N SER A 141 31.00 -8.94 13.21
CA SER A 141 31.48 -9.91 14.18
C SER A 141 32.80 -9.44 14.78
N VAL A 142 32.76 -9.01 16.04
CA VAL A 142 33.99 -8.81 16.83
C VAL A 142 34.44 -10.18 17.34
N SER A 143 35.57 -10.62 16.82
CA SER A 143 36.27 -11.84 17.18
C SER A 143 36.94 -11.72 18.55
N GLY A 144 36.82 -12.75 19.41
CA GLY A 144 37.59 -12.80 20.65
C GLY A 144 37.24 -13.93 21.64
N GLY A 145 37.77 -15.14 21.42
CA GLY A 145 38.19 -16.05 22.50
C GLY A 145 37.24 -17.18 22.94
N PRO A 146 37.77 -18.34 23.40
CA PRO A 146 37.12 -19.63 23.22
C PRO A 146 36.43 -20.19 24.47
N LEU A 147 35.49 -21.12 24.22
CA LEU A 147 34.82 -22.04 25.15
C LEU A 147 33.63 -21.49 25.96
N ALA A 148 32.42 -21.81 25.49
CA ALA A 148 31.36 -22.34 26.36
C ALA A 148 30.29 -23.02 25.49
N LYS A 149 30.16 -24.34 25.63
CA LYS A 149 29.04 -25.10 25.09
C LYS A 149 27.77 -24.67 25.82
N THR A 150 26.83 -24.04 25.12
CA THR A 150 25.43 -24.02 25.54
C THR A 150 24.56 -24.33 24.32
N THR A 151 23.85 -25.45 24.42
CA THR A 151 22.79 -25.89 23.53
C THR A 151 21.63 -24.92 23.66
N ILE A 152 21.43 -24.07 22.66
CA ILE A 152 20.20 -23.30 22.51
C ILE A 152 19.28 -24.14 21.64
N SER A 153 18.19 -24.55 22.26
CA SER A 153 17.06 -25.23 21.64
C SER A 153 16.57 -24.42 20.44
N SER A 154 16.52 -25.06 19.28
CA SER A 154 15.85 -24.56 18.08
C SER A 154 14.38 -24.33 18.42
N VAL A 155 14.02 -23.06 18.63
CA VAL A 155 12.63 -22.63 18.48
C VAL A 155 12.42 -22.57 16.98
N ASP A 156 11.65 -23.52 16.47
CA ASP A 156 11.11 -23.50 15.11
C ASP A 156 10.49 -22.12 14.89
N ARG A 157 11.18 -21.34 14.05
CA ARG A 157 10.71 -20.05 13.59
C ARG A 157 9.83 -20.37 12.39
N ASP A 158 8.57 -20.66 12.69
CA ASP A 158 7.52 -20.93 11.73
C ASP A 158 7.62 -19.92 10.58
N GLU A 159 7.78 -20.51 9.40
CA GLU A 159 7.34 -20.05 8.09
C GLU A 159 7.39 -18.53 7.89
N LYS A 160 8.43 -18.07 7.17
CA LYS A 160 8.34 -16.86 6.35
C LYS A 160 7.20 -17.07 5.34
N GLU A 161 5.99 -16.79 5.79
CA GLU A 161 4.83 -16.66 4.93
C GLU A 161 5.06 -15.36 4.15
N ASP A 162 5.52 -15.52 2.91
CA ASP A 162 5.80 -14.43 1.97
C ASP A 162 4.48 -13.76 1.58
N TYR A 163 3.97 -12.94 2.50
CA TYR A 163 2.79 -12.14 2.27
C TYR A 163 3.18 -10.99 1.35
N TRP A 164 2.88 -11.24 0.08
CA TRP A 164 2.93 -10.33 -1.06
C TRP A 164 4.31 -10.24 -1.71
N GLU A 165 4.73 -11.35 -2.31
CA GLU A 165 5.68 -11.33 -3.44
C GLU A 165 5.22 -10.25 -4.44
N ASP A 166 6.08 -9.26 -4.63
CA ASP A 166 6.09 -8.42 -5.82
C ASP A 166 6.47 -9.35 -6.98
N GLU A 167 5.55 -9.52 -7.94
CA GLU A 167 5.76 -10.29 -9.17
C GLU A 167 7.04 -9.83 -9.90
N ASN A 168 8.14 -10.56 -9.72
CA ASN A 168 9.33 -10.51 -10.57
C ASN A 168 9.95 -11.91 -10.72
N GLU A 169 9.16 -12.91 -11.13
CA GLU A 169 9.73 -14.09 -11.78
C GLU A 169 9.82 -13.83 -13.29
N VAL A 170 11.03 -13.52 -13.74
CA VAL A 170 11.39 -13.48 -15.16
C VAL A 170 11.43 -14.92 -15.66
N LYS A 171 10.42 -15.34 -16.44
CA LYS A 171 10.56 -16.52 -17.29
C LYS A 171 11.16 -16.08 -18.62
N GLU A 172 12.36 -16.57 -18.90
CA GLU A 172 13.02 -16.49 -20.20
C GLU A 172 12.06 -16.98 -21.29
N ILE A 173 11.84 -16.17 -22.31
CA ILE A 173 11.16 -16.59 -23.54
C ILE A 173 12.23 -16.66 -24.61
N ASP A 174 12.34 -17.88 -25.13
CA ASP A 174 13.20 -18.38 -26.19
C ASP A 174 13.13 -17.55 -27.48
N GLU A 175 14.23 -17.58 -28.22
CA GLU A 175 14.52 -16.78 -29.40
C GLU A 175 13.64 -17.14 -30.62
N GLY A 176 13.27 -16.10 -31.40
CA GLY A 176 13.12 -16.24 -32.85
C GLY A 176 11.71 -16.01 -33.42
N GLY A 177 11.50 -14.85 -34.06
CA GLY A 177 10.35 -14.67 -34.97
C GLY A 177 9.97 -13.21 -35.26
N TYR A 178 10.64 -12.61 -36.24
CA TYR A 178 10.25 -11.49 -37.14
C TYR A 178 9.18 -10.45 -36.74
N LEU A 179 9.55 -9.18 -36.99
CA LEU A 179 8.71 -7.98 -37.01
C LEU A 179 7.33 -8.18 -37.69
N SER A 180 6.28 -7.68 -37.03
CA SER A 180 5.16 -6.99 -37.67
C SER A 180 4.75 -5.81 -36.79
N VAL A 181 4.66 -4.64 -37.41
CA VAL A 181 4.12 -3.41 -36.82
C VAL A 181 2.64 -3.46 -37.12
N ASP A 182 1.79 -3.62 -36.10
CA ASP A 182 0.34 -3.54 -36.25
C ASP A 182 -0.25 -2.68 -35.12
N ASP A 183 -1.16 -1.80 -35.53
CA ASP A 183 -1.74 -0.65 -34.85
C ASP A 183 -2.19 -0.89 -33.39
N ASP A 184 -1.97 0.16 -32.58
CA ASP A 184 -2.50 0.32 -31.23
C ASP A 184 -4.04 0.38 -31.24
N THR A 185 -4.68 -0.78 -31.26
CA THR A 185 -6.10 -0.94 -30.94
C THR A 185 -6.26 -1.45 -29.51
N VAL A 186 -7.25 -0.88 -28.82
CA VAL A 186 -7.58 -0.99 -27.37
C VAL A 186 -7.74 -2.44 -26.83
N GLU A 187 -7.63 -3.45 -27.69
CA GLU A 187 -7.88 -4.85 -27.38
C GLU A 187 -6.63 -5.67 -27.02
N ASN A 188 -5.43 -5.08 -27.10
CA ASN A 188 -4.20 -5.75 -26.69
C ASN A 188 -3.76 -5.29 -25.29
N GLN A 189 -4.49 -5.72 -24.24
CA GLN A 189 -4.07 -5.49 -22.84
C GLN A 189 -2.95 -6.47 -22.46
N PRO A 190 -1.68 -6.04 -22.30
CA PRO A 190 -0.64 -6.96 -21.86
C PRO A 190 -0.83 -7.31 -20.38
N ALA A 191 -0.51 -8.56 -20.05
CA ALA A 191 -0.86 -9.30 -18.84
C ALA A 191 -0.41 -8.73 -17.48
N ASN A 192 0.16 -7.52 -17.38
CA ASN A 192 0.53 -6.92 -16.09
C ASN A 192 -0.20 -5.60 -15.86
N LYS A 193 -1.30 -5.65 -15.11
CA LYS A 193 -2.03 -4.45 -14.65
C LYS A 193 -1.12 -3.45 -13.94
N ALA A 194 -0.04 -3.89 -13.28
CA ALA A 194 0.95 -3.03 -12.63
C ALA A 194 1.82 -2.22 -13.61
N ARG A 195 2.10 -2.72 -14.82
CA ARG A 195 2.87 -2.01 -15.86
C ARG A 195 2.08 -0.89 -16.54
N VAL A 196 0.74 -0.94 -16.42
CA VAL A 196 -0.20 0.01 -17.03
C VAL A 196 -0.31 1.30 -16.23
N PHE A 197 -0.02 1.29 -14.92
CA PHE A 197 -0.16 2.48 -14.06
C PHE A 197 1.13 3.29 -13.85
N ARG A 198 2.26 2.90 -14.47
CA ARG A 198 3.51 3.66 -14.35
C ARG A 198 3.59 4.70 -15.46
N ILE A 199 3.68 5.97 -15.08
CA ILE A 199 4.01 7.09 -15.98
C ILE A 199 5.47 6.94 -16.40
N ARG A 200 5.74 6.87 -17.72
CA ARG A 200 7.06 6.56 -18.31
C ARG A 200 7.75 7.79 -18.91
N SER A 201 7.01 8.85 -19.21
CA SER A 201 7.52 10.07 -19.82
C SER A 201 6.83 11.30 -19.25
N LEU A 202 7.43 12.47 -19.49
CA LEU A 202 6.82 13.76 -19.15
C LEU A 202 5.53 14.00 -19.96
N ASP A 203 5.52 13.65 -21.24
CA ASP A 203 4.32 13.77 -22.10
C ASP A 203 3.16 12.96 -21.52
N GLN A 204 3.42 11.73 -21.07
CA GLN A 204 2.40 10.91 -20.43
C GLN A 204 1.89 11.55 -19.12
N MET A 205 2.75 12.27 -18.39
CA MET A 205 2.32 12.99 -17.18
C MET A 205 1.38 14.17 -17.50
N VAL A 206 1.64 14.87 -18.61
CA VAL A 206 0.76 15.93 -19.12
C VAL A 206 -0.57 15.34 -19.56
N ASP A 207 -0.56 14.24 -20.32
CA ASP A 207 -1.78 13.56 -20.78
C ASP A 207 -2.66 13.07 -19.61
N GLU A 208 -2.07 12.51 -18.55
CA GLU A 208 -2.83 12.10 -17.36
C GLU A 208 -3.42 13.31 -16.63
N THR A 209 -2.72 14.45 -16.61
CA THR A 209 -3.25 15.69 -16.03
C THR A 209 -4.42 16.24 -16.86
N ASP A 210 -4.32 16.20 -18.19
CA ASP A 210 -5.44 16.56 -19.09
C ASP A 210 -6.62 15.60 -18.91
N ARG A 211 -6.37 14.30 -18.78
CA ARG A 211 -7.40 13.29 -18.52
C ARG A 211 -8.15 13.55 -17.22
N LEU A 212 -7.46 13.93 -16.15
CA LEU A 212 -8.09 14.34 -14.89
C LEU A 212 -8.95 15.60 -15.06
N SER A 213 -8.48 16.57 -15.84
CA SER A 213 -9.23 17.80 -16.17
C SER A 213 -10.52 17.49 -16.95
N ARG A 214 -10.44 16.63 -17.97
CA ARG A 214 -11.61 16.19 -18.76
C ARG A 214 -12.62 15.44 -17.90
N ALA A 215 -12.18 14.55 -17.01
CA ALA A 215 -13.08 13.83 -16.11
C ALA A 215 -13.92 14.79 -15.24
N TYR A 216 -13.39 15.96 -14.90
CA TYR A 216 -14.19 17.00 -14.26
C TYR A 216 -15.09 17.75 -15.25
N ALA A 217 -14.54 18.20 -16.39
CA ALA A 217 -15.27 18.99 -17.39
C ALA A 217 -16.47 18.23 -18.00
N GLU A 218 -16.32 16.94 -18.22
CA GLU A 218 -17.35 16.03 -18.75
C GLU A 218 -18.37 15.60 -17.67
N GLY A 219 -18.13 15.97 -16.40
CA GLY A 219 -19.03 15.71 -15.27
C GLY A 219 -18.91 14.33 -14.63
N ASP A 220 -17.95 13.51 -15.06
CA ASP A 220 -17.69 12.17 -14.51
C ASP A 220 -17.30 12.22 -13.04
N LEU A 221 -16.41 13.16 -12.66
CA LEU A 221 -16.03 13.35 -11.26
C LEU A 221 -17.26 13.66 -10.37
N VAL A 222 -18.15 14.54 -10.84
CA VAL A 222 -19.38 14.90 -10.13
C VAL A 222 -20.31 13.70 -9.99
N LYS A 223 -20.40 12.86 -11.02
CA LYS A 223 -21.18 11.62 -11.00
C LYS A 223 -20.61 10.62 -9.98
N TRP A 224 -19.28 10.41 -9.96
CA TRP A 224 -18.63 9.53 -8.99
C TRP A 224 -18.85 10.01 -7.56
N VAL A 225 -18.69 11.31 -7.31
CA VAL A 225 -18.91 11.92 -5.99
C VAL A 225 -20.33 11.67 -5.46
N LYS A 226 -21.35 11.72 -6.34
CA LYS A 226 -22.74 11.43 -5.94
C LYS A 226 -22.98 9.96 -5.62
N SER A 227 -22.23 9.05 -6.25
CA SER A 227 -22.41 7.60 -6.09
C SER A 227 -21.55 6.98 -4.99
N ASP A 228 -20.44 7.63 -4.62
CA ASP A 228 -19.43 7.08 -3.72
C ASP A 228 -19.58 7.64 -2.31
N THR A 229 -19.88 6.76 -1.34
CA THR A 229 -20.01 7.15 0.07
C THR A 229 -18.70 7.61 0.71
N GLY A 230 -17.56 7.20 0.16
CA GLY A 230 -16.23 7.68 0.52
C GLY A 230 -15.79 8.92 -0.25
N ALA A 231 -16.65 9.51 -1.09
CA ALA A 231 -16.29 10.66 -1.93
C ALA A 231 -15.69 11.84 -1.14
N PRO A 232 -16.24 12.27 0.02
CA PRO A 232 -15.66 13.38 0.76
C PRO A 232 -14.21 13.14 1.19
N PHE A 233 -13.85 11.89 1.51
CA PHE A 233 -12.47 11.53 1.80
C PHE A 233 -11.63 11.49 0.52
N LYS A 234 -12.07 10.75 -0.49
CA LYS A 234 -11.31 10.58 -1.73
C LYS A 234 -11.03 11.91 -2.43
N VAL A 235 -11.98 12.83 -2.40
CA VAL A 235 -11.80 14.20 -2.91
C VAL A 235 -10.79 14.97 -2.07
N ARG A 236 -10.87 14.93 -0.74
CA ARG A 236 -9.87 15.58 0.14
C ARG A 236 -8.46 15.01 -0.09
N LEU A 237 -8.35 13.68 -0.23
CA LEU A 237 -7.08 13.02 -0.53
C LEU A 237 -6.55 13.44 -1.90
N LEU A 238 -7.41 13.46 -2.93
CA LEU A 238 -7.03 13.89 -4.27
C LEU A 238 -6.51 15.33 -4.28
N VAL A 239 -7.22 16.26 -3.65
CA VAL A 239 -6.79 17.66 -3.53
C VAL A 239 -5.42 17.73 -2.86
N LYS A 240 -5.24 17.01 -1.75
CA LYS A 240 -3.98 17.03 -1.02
C LYS A 240 -2.81 16.48 -1.84
N GLN A 241 -3.03 15.37 -2.55
CA GLN A 241 -2.03 14.77 -3.44
C GLN A 241 -1.66 15.72 -4.59
N LEU A 242 -2.64 16.39 -5.17
CA LEU A 242 -2.42 17.39 -6.22
C LEU A 242 -1.66 18.60 -5.67
N ASP A 243 -1.99 19.11 -4.48
CA ASP A 243 -1.27 20.22 -3.84
C ASP A 243 0.19 19.86 -3.54
N THR A 244 0.45 18.63 -3.09
CA THR A 244 1.82 18.13 -2.86
C THR A 244 2.57 18.03 -4.19
N LEU A 245 1.94 17.50 -5.24
CA LEU A 245 2.52 17.42 -6.58
C LEU A 245 2.82 18.81 -7.16
N THR A 246 1.89 19.77 -7.04
CA THR A 246 2.08 21.14 -7.50
C THR A 246 3.24 21.83 -6.80
N ARG A 247 3.39 21.63 -5.48
CA ARG A 247 4.54 22.14 -4.74
C ARG A 247 5.85 21.55 -5.25
N ALA A 248 5.92 20.23 -5.40
CA ALA A 248 7.11 19.55 -5.92
C ALA A 248 7.49 20.01 -7.35
N LEU A 249 6.50 20.24 -8.22
CA LEU A 249 6.73 20.74 -9.57
C LEU A 249 7.24 22.19 -9.58
N ARG A 250 6.74 23.05 -8.71
CA ARG A 250 7.25 24.43 -8.55
C ARG A 250 8.68 24.43 -8.05
N ASP A 251 8.99 23.64 -7.03
CA ASP A 251 10.36 23.52 -6.51
C ASP A 251 11.33 23.03 -7.60
N LEU A 252 10.88 22.07 -8.43
CA LEU A 252 11.67 21.58 -9.57
C LEU A 252 11.86 22.66 -10.64
N ALA A 253 10.82 23.42 -10.98
CA ALA A 253 10.93 24.53 -11.92
C ALA A 253 11.88 25.61 -11.41
N GLN A 254 11.83 25.93 -10.11
CA GLN A 254 12.73 26.86 -9.45
C GLN A 254 14.19 26.39 -9.50
N GLN A 255 14.44 25.11 -9.19
CA GLN A 255 15.80 24.52 -9.28
C GLN A 255 16.38 24.58 -10.69
N GLN A 256 15.54 24.47 -11.72
CA GLN A 256 15.95 24.58 -13.13
C GLN A 256 16.00 26.03 -13.64
N GLY A 257 15.60 27.01 -12.83
CA GLY A 257 15.57 28.42 -13.22
C GLY A 257 14.47 28.77 -14.22
N TRP A 258 13.38 28.00 -14.25
CA TRP A 258 12.23 28.21 -15.16
C TRP A 258 11.17 29.17 -14.60
N GLU A 259 11.41 29.85 -13.47
CA GLU A 259 10.48 30.79 -12.82
C GLU A 259 10.24 32.11 -13.60
N GLY A 260 10.48 32.15 -14.91
CA GLY A 260 10.54 33.39 -15.70
C GLY A 260 9.58 33.54 -16.88
N GLU A 261 8.71 32.57 -17.17
CA GLU A 261 7.77 32.66 -18.30
C GLU A 261 6.31 32.46 -17.87
N GLU A 262 5.79 33.39 -17.06
CA GLU A 262 4.35 33.71 -17.00
C GLU A 262 4.14 35.21 -17.22
#